data_AF-Q4SD54-F1
#
_entry.id   AF-Q4SD54-F1
#
_cell.length_a   1.000
_cell.length_b   1.000
_cell.length_c   1.000
_cell.angle_alpha   90.00
_cell.angle_beta   90.00
_cell.angle_gamma   90.00
#
_symmetry.space_group_name_H-M   'P 1'
#
loop_
_entity.id
_entity.type
_entity.pdbx_description
1 polymer ?
#
loop_
_entity_poly.entity_id
_entity_poly.type
_entity_poly.pdbx_seq_one_letter_code
_entity_poly.pdbx_strand_id
1 'polypeptide(L)'
;LLGDYDKVKALSEGSDCRCKCVVRPLSKSACRRIEEGNASAQDFYTVETITSGPHCKCACLAPPSAVNPCEGEYRLQKLREAGNENVK
;
A
#
# COMPACT_ATOMS: atom_id res chain seq x y z
N LEU A 1 8.06 5.12 -8.61
CA LEU A 1 7.23 4.50 -7.56
C LEU A 1 6.48 5.56 -6.74
N LEU A 2 5.85 6.54 -7.40
CA LEU A 2 5.02 7.57 -6.74
C LEU A 2 3.61 7.63 -7.35
N GLY A 3 3.45 7.30 -8.63
CA GLY A 3 2.17 7.41 -9.35
C GLY A 3 1.12 6.32 -9.09
N ASP A 4 1.42 5.28 -8.28
CA ASP A 4 0.46 4.21 -8.01
C ASP A 4 -0.29 4.35 -6.67
N TYR A 5 0.20 5.22 -5.77
CA TYR A 5 -0.55 5.64 -4.58
C TYR A 5 -1.73 6.55 -4.95
N ASP A 6 -1.70 7.16 -6.15
CA ASP A 6 -2.80 7.94 -6.73
C ASP A 6 -4.02 7.08 -7.15
N LYS A 7 -3.90 5.74 -7.08
CA LYS A 7 -5.03 4.83 -7.38
C LYS A 7 -6.06 4.77 -6.25
N VAL A 8 -5.78 5.35 -5.10
CA VAL A 8 -6.74 5.37 -3.98
C VAL A 8 -7.74 6.50 -4.20
N LYS A 9 -9.00 6.12 -4.40
CA LYS A 9 -10.08 7.06 -4.65
C LYS A 9 -10.79 7.40 -3.35
N ALA A 10 -10.93 8.69 -3.06
CA ALA A 10 -11.81 9.19 -2.03
C ALA A 10 -13.22 9.40 -2.62
N LEU A 11 -14.24 8.88 -1.94
CA LEU A 11 -15.64 9.22 -2.17
C LEU A 11 -16.12 10.05 -0.98
N SER A 12 -16.86 11.13 -1.27
CA SER A 12 -17.35 12.08 -0.26
C SER A 12 -18.81 12.47 -0.53
N GLU A 13 -19.64 12.46 0.50
CA GLU A 13 -21.01 12.95 0.48
C GLU A 13 -21.26 13.86 1.70
N GLY A 14 -21.95 14.99 1.49
CA GLY A 14 -22.24 16.01 2.51
C GLY A 14 -21.73 17.40 2.11
N SER A 15 -22.24 18.45 2.76
CA SER A 15 -21.83 19.84 2.56
C SER A 15 -20.52 20.14 3.32
N ASP A 16 -19.60 20.88 2.69
CA ASP A 16 -18.29 21.26 3.26
C ASP A 16 -17.37 20.10 3.67
N CYS A 17 -17.55 18.93 3.04
CA CYS A 17 -16.73 17.76 3.35
C CYS A 17 -15.29 17.88 2.86
N ARG A 18 -14.36 17.69 3.79
CA ARG A 18 -12.95 17.45 3.47
C ARG A 18 -12.63 15.99 3.78
N CYS A 19 -12.48 15.18 2.73
CA CYS A 19 -12.04 13.80 2.83
C CYS A 19 -10.59 13.68 2.34
N LYS A 20 -9.74 12.97 3.09
CA LYS A 20 -8.39 12.63 2.66
C LYS A 20 -8.15 11.14 2.88
N CYS A 21 -7.60 10.48 1.86
CA CYS A 21 -7.11 9.11 1.95
C CYS A 21 -5.62 9.11 2.21
N VAL A 22 -5.19 8.34 3.20
CA VAL A 22 -3.77 8.15 3.53
C VAL A 22 -3.44 6.68 3.36
N VAL A 23 -2.45 6.38 2.53
CA VAL A 23 -1.93 5.03 2.37
C VAL A 23 -0.67 4.88 3.22
N ARG A 24 -0.62 3.84 4.05
CA ARG A 24 0.61 3.47 4.76
C ARG A 24 1.38 2.44 3.93
N PRO A 25 2.61 2.77 3.48
CA PRO A 25 3.43 1.83 2.73
C PRO A 25 3.94 0.70 3.62
N LEU A 26 4.25 -0.44 3.01
CA LEU A 26 4.83 -1.58 3.71
C LEU A 26 6.31 -1.38 3.99
N SER A 27 6.74 -1.82 5.17
CA SER A 27 8.16 -1.96 5.48
C SER A 27 8.76 -3.19 4.79
N LYS A 28 10.08 -3.20 4.58
CA LYS A 28 10.79 -4.38 4.04
C LYS A 28 10.56 -5.64 4.88
N SER A 29 10.49 -5.50 6.21
CA SER A 29 10.27 -6.63 7.11
C SER A 29 8.85 -7.18 7.03
N ALA A 30 7.85 -6.33 6.80
CA ALA A 30 6.48 -6.76 6.51
C ALA A 30 6.43 -7.56 5.19
N CYS A 31 7.10 -7.06 4.15
CA CYS A 31 7.17 -7.77 2.87
C CYS A 31 7.83 -9.14 2.97
N ARG A 32 8.92 -9.27 3.73
CA ARG A 32 9.57 -10.55 3.97
C ARG A 32 8.65 -11.53 4.71
N ARG A 33 7.93 -11.07 5.74
CA ARG A 33 6.96 -11.91 6.47
C ARG A 33 5.84 -12.40 5.56
N ILE A 34 5.35 -11.56 4.65
CA ILE A 34 4.32 -11.94 3.67
C ILE A 34 4.83 -13.07 2.77
N GLU A 35 6.04 -12.92 2.24
CA GLU A 35 6.66 -13.94 1.38
C GLU A 35 6.89 -15.26 2.11
N GLU A 36 7.34 -15.20 3.36
CA GLU A 36 7.56 -16.37 4.22
C GLU A 36 6.25 -17.03 4.71
N GLY A 37 5.07 -16.49 4.35
CA GLY A 37 3.77 -17.00 4.78
C GLY A 37 3.41 -16.69 6.24
N ASN A 38 4.20 -15.83 6.90
CA ASN A 38 4.05 -15.42 8.29
C ASN A 38 3.38 -14.03 8.43
N ALA A 39 2.52 -13.67 7.48
CA ALA A 39 1.87 -12.36 7.44
C ALA A 39 0.93 -12.15 8.63
N SER A 40 0.99 -10.95 9.22
CA SER A 40 -0.01 -10.45 10.17
C SER A 40 -0.88 -9.37 9.53
N ALA A 41 -2.02 -9.02 10.13
CA ALA A 41 -2.89 -7.95 9.63
C ALA A 41 -2.16 -6.59 9.47
N GLN A 42 -1.12 -6.36 10.26
CA GLN A 42 -0.29 -5.13 10.24
C GLN A 42 0.73 -5.12 9.10
N ASP A 43 0.97 -6.28 8.47
CA ASP A 43 1.89 -6.42 7.34
C ASP A 43 1.23 -6.08 6.01
N PHE A 44 -0.06 -5.75 6.00
CA PHE A 44 -0.78 -5.30 4.82
C PHE A 44 -0.87 -3.78 4.82
N TYR A 45 -0.86 -3.19 3.62
CA TYR A 45 -1.01 -1.75 3.49
C TYR A 45 -2.38 -1.37 4.07
N THR A 46 -2.42 -0.27 4.79
CA THR A 46 -3.67 0.26 5.33
C THR A 46 -4.04 1.54 4.61
N VAL A 47 -5.34 1.75 4.46
CA VAL A 47 -5.90 2.97 3.91
C VAL A 47 -6.76 3.61 4.98
N GLU A 48 -6.36 4.81 5.38
CA GLU A 48 -7.04 5.56 6.43
C GLU A 48 -7.86 6.69 5.80
N THR A 49 -9.11 6.81 6.25
CA THR A 49 -10.02 7.87 5.85
C THR A 49 -10.01 8.96 6.90
N ILE A 50 -9.60 10.16 6.52
CA ILE A 50 -9.67 11.35 7.36
C ILE A 50 -10.86 12.18 6.88
N THR A 51 -11.83 12.42 7.77
CA THR A 51 -13.06 13.17 7.47
C THR A 51 -13.17 14.43 8.33
N SER A 52 -13.69 15.51 7.75
CA SER A 52 -14.00 16.75 8.45
C SER A 52 -15.20 17.43 7.81
N GLY A 53 -16.15 17.87 8.64
CA GLY A 53 -17.40 18.53 8.23
C GLY A 53 -18.64 17.85 8.85
N PRO A 54 -19.75 18.58 9.04
CA PRO A 54 -20.99 18.02 9.56
C PRO A 54 -21.64 17.09 8.54
N HIS A 55 -22.19 15.95 9.01
CA HIS A 55 -22.85 14.94 8.17
C HIS A 55 -22.00 14.31 7.06
N CYS A 56 -20.66 14.39 7.14
CA CYS A 56 -19.79 13.82 6.12
C CYS A 56 -19.73 12.30 6.14
N LYS A 57 -19.98 11.69 4.98
CA LYS A 57 -19.63 10.29 4.70
C LYS A 57 -18.43 10.28 3.76
N CYS A 58 -17.30 9.76 4.24
CA CYS A 58 -16.10 9.58 3.44
C CYS A 58 -15.77 8.09 3.35
N ALA A 59 -15.34 7.63 2.17
CA ALA A 59 -14.79 6.28 2.01
C ALA A 59 -13.54 6.33 1.12
N CYS A 60 -12.52 5.58 1.49
CA CYS A 60 -11.33 5.39 0.70
C CYS A 60 -11.35 4.00 0.06
N LEU A 61 -11.34 3.96 -1.27
CA LEU A 61 -11.29 2.74 -2.05
C LEU A 61 -9.89 2.61 -2.65
N ALA A 62 -9.15 1.60 -2.21
CA ALA A 62 -7.94 1.16 -2.89
C ALA A 62 -8.26 -0.09 -3.72
N PRO A 63 -8.00 -0.10 -5.04
CA PRO A 63 -8.13 -1.32 -5.80
C PRO A 63 -7.10 -2.35 -5.30
N PRO A 64 -7.45 -3.65 -5.23
CA PRO A 64 -6.51 -4.71 -4.86
C PRO A 64 -5.24 -4.75 -5.75
N SER A 65 -5.36 -4.19 -6.95
CA SER A 65 -4.30 -4.04 -7.96
C SER A 65 -3.46 -2.77 -7.83
N ALA A 66 -3.62 -1.97 -6.77
CA ALA A 66 -2.76 -0.82 -6.46
C ALA A 66 -1.37 -1.28 -6.02
N VAL A 67 -0.67 -2.00 -6.91
CA VAL A 67 0.69 -2.55 -6.79
C VAL A 67 0.89 -3.43 -5.57
N ASN A 68 1.40 -4.66 -5.76
CA ASN A 68 1.89 -5.43 -4.62
C ASN A 68 2.96 -4.56 -3.94
N PRO A 69 2.75 -4.04 -2.72
CA PRO A 69 3.67 -3.04 -2.16
C PRO A 69 5.09 -3.61 -1.95
N CYS A 70 5.24 -4.93 -2.09
CA CYS A 70 6.48 -5.67 -2.00
C CYS A 70 7.18 -5.91 -3.35
N GLU A 71 6.62 -5.48 -4.48
CA GLU A 71 7.18 -5.70 -5.82
C GLU A 71 8.62 -5.18 -5.93
N GLY A 72 8.90 -4.01 -5.33
CA GLY A 72 10.25 -3.46 -5.28
C GLY A 72 11.25 -4.33 -4.51
N GLU A 73 10.84 -4.92 -3.39
CA GLU A 73 11.68 -5.82 -2.60
C GLU A 73 11.90 -7.15 -3.34
N TYR A 74 10.83 -7.69 -3.92
CA TYR A 74 10.87 -8.91 -4.73
C TYR A 74 11.81 -8.77 -5.91
N ARG A 75 11.74 -7.64 -6.61
CA ARG A 75 12.63 -7.33 -7.74
C ARG A 75 14.09 -7.21 -7.29
N LEU A 76 14.34 -6.58 -6.14
CA LEU A 76 15.68 -6.47 -5.58
C LEU A 76 16.24 -7.84 -5.16
N GLN A 77 15.43 -8.70 -4.56
CA GLN A 77 15.82 -10.05 -4.18
C GLN A 77 16.21 -10.88 -5.40
N LYS A 78 15.37 -10.90 -6.45
CA LYS A 78 15.69 -11.60 -7.71
C LYS A 78 16.99 -11.12 -8.34
N LEU A 79 17.27 -9.81 -8.30
CA LEU A 79 18.54 -9.25 -8.80
C LEU A 79 19.75 -9.72 -7.97
N ARG A 80 19.59 -9.86 -6.65
CA ARG A 80 20.66 -10.37 -5.77
C ARG A 80 20.92 -11.85 -6.00
N GLU A 81 19.86 -12.65 -6.16
CA GLU A 81 19.96 -14.08 -6.49
C GLU A 81 20.71 -14.27 -7.81
N ALA A 82 20.31 -13.55 -8.87
CA ALA A 82 21.00 -13.57 -10.15
C ALA A 82 22.46 -13.09 -10.04
N GLY A 83 22.76 -12.08 -9.21
CA GLY A 83 24.13 -11.63 -8.97
C GLY A 83 25.02 -12.69 -8.31
N ASN A 84 24.48 -13.46 -7.36
CA ASN A 84 25.20 -14.54 -6.69
C ASN A 84 25.42 -15.77 -7.60
N GLU A 85 24.49 -16.07 -8.50
CA GLU A 85 24.64 -17.16 -9.48
C GLU A 85 25.78 -16.91 -10.49
N ASN A 86 26.11 -15.65 -10.76
CA ASN A 86 27.17 -15.24 -11.69
C ASN A 86 28.56 -15.14 -11.03
N VAL A 87 28.68 -15.43 -9.73
CA VAL A 87 29.95 -15.61 -9.04
C VAL A 87 30.24 -17.12 -8.95
N LYS A 88 30.79 -17.68 -10.02
CA LYS A 88 31.37 -19.03 -10.07
C LYS A 88 32.68 -19.01 -10.82
#